data_AF-A0A1M6MI24-F1
#
_entry.id   AF-A0A1M6MI24-F1
#
_cell.length_a   1.000
_cell.length_b   1.000
_cell.length_c   1.000
_cell.angle_alpha   90.00
_cell.angle_beta   90.00
_cell.angle_gamma   90.00
#
_symmetry.space_group_name_H-M   'P 1'
#
loop_
_entity.id
_entity.type
_entity.pdbx_description
1 polymer ?
#
loop_
_entity_poly.entity_id
_entity_poly.type
_entity_poly.pdbx_seq_one_letter_code
_entity_poly.pdbx_strand_id
1 'polypeptide(L)'
;MKICFLIIVIIITNPIFSQIDFDQYKGQESKITINKEYAFVNLYPYYKNASTQDSLITSRIKPSIPEGALTEKYFDDLAKNDTSPSSFSIVLHSKLTIDINLIRHCFIKYKLNKNNEVSDFKVLELILDKNQWKEATETTKETNTIKDIFSYCSVNMLFEFYNQSDNPKFPVINELKTSAKNTNGILDLRILIQVIFENKAALDKYLFL
;
A
#
# COMPACT_ATOMS: atom_id res chain seq x y z
N MET A 1 78.94 -4.41 17.35
CA MET A 1 77.58 -4.33 17.92
C MET A 1 76.82 -3.25 17.16
N LYS A 2 75.81 -3.64 16.38
CA LYS A 2 75.00 -2.73 15.55
C LYS A 2 73.76 -2.31 16.35
N ILE A 3 73.59 -1.02 16.57
CA ILE A 3 72.35 -0.43 17.11
C ILE A 3 71.55 0.05 15.89
N CYS A 4 70.47 -0.65 15.57
CA CYS A 4 69.49 -0.23 14.58
C CYS A 4 68.59 0.84 15.20
N PHE A 5 68.74 2.10 14.77
CA PHE A 5 67.75 3.14 15.05
C PHE A 5 66.66 3.09 13.98
N LEU A 6 65.46 2.69 14.40
CA LEU A 6 64.23 2.68 13.61
C LEU A 6 63.68 4.12 13.55
N ILE A 7 63.67 4.73 12.37
CA ILE A 7 63.04 6.03 12.13
C ILE A 7 61.54 5.79 11.92
N ILE A 8 60.72 6.19 12.88
CA ILE A 8 59.26 6.21 12.78
C ILE A 8 58.86 7.50 12.06
N VAL A 9 58.40 7.38 10.81
CA VAL A 9 57.81 8.47 10.04
C VAL A 9 56.35 8.62 10.47
N ILE A 10 56.06 9.66 11.25
CA ILE A 10 54.69 10.08 11.59
C ILE A 10 54.18 10.92 10.43
N ILE A 11 53.33 10.34 9.59
CA ILE A 11 52.57 11.08 8.56
C ILE A 11 51.40 11.76 9.26
N ILE A 12 51.52 13.05 9.50
CA ILE A 12 50.43 13.90 9.98
C ILE A 12 49.54 14.19 8.76
N THR A 13 48.49 13.39 8.56
CA THR A 13 47.44 13.71 7.60
C THR A 13 46.56 14.81 8.19
N ASN A 14 46.78 16.06 7.78
CA ASN A 14 45.83 17.14 8.04
C ASN A 14 44.53 16.83 7.27
N PRO A 15 43.35 16.76 7.92
CA PRO A 15 42.10 16.71 7.19
C PRO A 15 41.89 18.07 6.51
N ILE A 16 41.95 18.09 5.18
CA ILE A 16 41.50 19.22 4.39
C ILE A 16 39.98 19.27 4.56
N PHE A 17 39.51 20.12 5.48
CA PHE A 17 38.11 20.53 5.48
C PHE A 17 37.89 21.37 4.23
N SER A 18 37.33 20.76 3.19
CA SER A 18 36.71 21.49 2.09
C SER A 18 35.50 22.24 2.67
N GLN A 19 35.66 23.54 2.89
CA GLN A 19 34.52 24.43 3.07
C GLN A 19 33.85 24.55 1.69
N ILE A 20 32.63 24.03 1.59
CA ILE A 20 31.79 24.20 0.41
C ILE A 20 31.35 25.66 0.39
N ASP A 21 31.86 26.41 -0.58
CA ASP A 21 31.46 27.81 -0.83
C ASP A 21 30.06 27.83 -1.48
N PHE A 22 29.05 28.00 -0.64
CA PHE A 22 27.64 28.03 -1.06
C PHE A 22 27.29 29.30 -1.84
N ASP A 23 28.12 30.35 -1.82
CA ASP A 23 27.84 31.62 -2.51
C ASP A 23 28.01 31.49 -4.03
N GLN A 24 28.67 30.42 -4.51
CA GLN A 24 28.80 30.10 -5.94
C GLN A 24 27.66 29.24 -6.48
N TYR A 25 26.81 28.68 -5.62
CA TYR A 25 25.65 27.88 -6.04
C TYR A 25 24.47 28.79 -6.43
N LYS A 26 24.48 29.26 -7.69
CA LYS A 26 23.25 29.74 -8.34
C LYS A 26 22.41 28.52 -8.73
N GLY A 27 21.66 27.98 -7.77
CA GLY A 27 20.74 26.88 -8.03
C GLY A 27 19.76 27.25 -9.15
N GLN A 28 19.82 26.56 -10.28
CA GLN A 28 18.69 26.50 -11.19
C GLN A 28 17.59 25.68 -10.51
N GLU A 29 16.34 26.12 -10.60
CA GLU A 29 15.19 25.28 -10.24
C GLU A 29 15.24 24.00 -11.10
N SER A 30 15.82 22.94 -10.54
CA SER A 30 15.77 21.64 -11.17
C SER A 30 14.30 21.23 -11.16
N LYS A 31 13.75 20.88 -12.34
CA LYS A 31 12.53 20.08 -12.41
C LYS A 31 12.85 18.74 -11.73
N ILE A 32 12.62 18.66 -10.42
CA ILE A 32 12.66 17.40 -9.69
C ILE A 32 11.49 16.59 -10.22
N THR A 33 11.74 15.79 -11.25
CA THR A 33 10.83 14.70 -11.60
C THR A 33 11.02 13.64 -10.54
N ILE A 34 10.23 13.71 -9.47
CA ILE A 34 10.11 12.61 -8.51
C ILE A 34 9.38 11.51 -9.28
N ASN A 35 10.14 10.57 -9.86
CA ASN A 35 9.60 9.26 -10.20
C ASN A 35 9.22 8.61 -8.87
N LYS A 36 7.96 8.73 -8.47
CA LYS A 36 7.43 8.03 -7.30
C LYS A 36 7.31 6.56 -7.67
N GLU A 37 8.39 5.82 -7.47
CA GLU A 37 8.35 4.36 -7.44
C GLU A 37 7.65 3.95 -6.15
N TYR A 38 6.42 3.46 -6.29
CA TYR A 38 5.65 2.94 -5.18
C TYR A 38 6.17 1.55 -4.83
N ALA A 39 6.77 1.42 -3.64
CA ALA A 39 6.98 0.10 -3.06
C ALA A 39 5.67 -0.33 -2.38
N PHE A 40 4.95 -1.28 -2.97
CA PHE A 40 3.87 -1.98 -2.25
C PHE A 40 4.53 -2.76 -1.10
N VAL A 41 4.42 -2.23 0.12
CA VAL A 41 5.10 -2.81 1.29
C VAL A 41 4.40 -4.10 1.72
N ASN A 42 3.07 -4.16 1.57
CA ASN A 42 2.30 -5.35 1.93
C ASN A 42 0.94 -5.36 1.21
N LEU A 43 0.79 -6.15 0.14
CA LEU A 43 -0.47 -6.34 -0.59
C LEU A 43 -0.86 -7.83 -0.49
N TYR A 44 -2.00 -8.13 0.14
CA TYR A 44 -2.45 -9.52 0.29
C TYR A 44 -3.97 -9.65 0.49
N PRO A 45 -4.56 -10.80 0.12
CA PRO A 45 -5.95 -11.13 0.45
C PRO A 45 -6.06 -11.65 1.90
N TYR A 46 -7.18 -11.39 2.58
CA TYR A 46 -7.47 -12.04 3.86
C TYR A 46 -8.00 -13.46 3.64
N TYR A 47 -7.83 -14.32 4.64
CA TYR A 47 -8.24 -15.72 4.58
C TYR A 47 -9.14 -16.07 5.76
N LYS A 48 -10.21 -16.84 5.50
CA LYS A 48 -11.12 -17.27 6.55
C LYS A 48 -10.42 -18.17 7.56
N ASN A 49 -10.65 -17.91 8.85
CA ASN A 49 -10.09 -18.65 9.99
C ASN A 49 -8.55 -18.61 10.08
N ALA A 50 -7.89 -17.62 9.46
CA ALA A 50 -6.44 -17.45 9.61
C ALA A 50 -6.11 -16.82 10.96
N SER A 51 -5.07 -17.33 11.64
CA SER A 51 -4.72 -16.91 13.01
C SER A 51 -4.36 -15.42 13.15
N THR A 52 -3.90 -14.78 12.08
CA THR A 52 -3.44 -13.37 12.09
C THR A 52 -4.08 -12.50 10.99
N GLN A 53 -4.89 -13.11 10.12
CA GLN A 53 -5.47 -12.46 8.92
C GLN A 53 -6.89 -12.98 8.66
N ASP A 54 -7.63 -13.28 9.72
CA ASP A 54 -8.99 -13.78 9.57
C ASP A 54 -9.82 -12.78 8.75
N SER A 55 -10.49 -13.28 7.72
CA SER A 55 -11.37 -12.48 6.89
C SER A 55 -12.64 -12.05 7.60
N LEU A 56 -12.95 -12.59 8.78
CA LEU A 56 -14.20 -12.31 9.48
C LEU A 56 -13.94 -11.69 10.85
N ILE A 57 -14.45 -10.46 11.03
CA ILE A 57 -14.47 -9.78 12.33
C ILE A 57 -15.90 -9.78 12.86
N THR A 58 -16.10 -10.40 14.02
CA THR A 58 -17.38 -10.40 14.75
C THR A 58 -17.29 -9.71 16.11
N SER A 59 -16.10 -9.30 16.53
CA SER A 59 -15.84 -8.65 17.82
C SER A 59 -14.78 -7.55 17.67
N ARG A 60 -14.60 -6.72 18.70
CA ARG A 60 -13.56 -5.69 18.69
C ARG A 60 -12.15 -6.28 18.65
N ILE A 61 -11.25 -5.55 17.99
CA ILE A 61 -9.83 -5.86 17.92
C ILE A 61 -9.03 -4.69 18.48
N LYS A 62 -7.85 -4.94 19.03
CA LYS A 62 -6.98 -3.89 19.59
C LYS A 62 -6.65 -2.83 18.53
N PRO A 63 -6.71 -1.53 18.86
CA PRO A 63 -6.51 -0.42 17.91
C PRO A 63 -5.06 -0.27 17.41
N SER A 64 -4.12 -1.06 17.96
CA SER A 64 -2.70 -1.02 17.56
C SER A 64 -2.43 -1.60 16.16
N ILE A 65 -3.41 -2.28 15.56
CA ILE A 65 -3.33 -2.79 14.17
C ILE A 65 -4.38 -2.10 13.28
N PRO A 66 -4.18 -2.05 11.96
CA PRO A 66 -5.12 -1.38 11.04
C PRO A 66 -6.58 -1.84 11.19
N GLU A 67 -6.77 -3.14 11.34
CA GLU A 67 -8.09 -3.77 11.48
C GLU A 67 -8.79 -3.31 12.77
N GLY A 68 -8.04 -3.01 13.82
CA GLY A 68 -8.56 -2.44 15.06
C GLY A 68 -9.21 -1.07 14.86
N ALA A 69 -8.58 -0.19 14.08
CA ALA A 69 -9.15 1.12 13.74
C ALA A 69 -10.46 0.98 12.95
N LEU A 70 -10.57 -0.03 12.07
CA LEU A 70 -11.82 -0.36 11.39
C LEU A 70 -12.90 -0.85 12.37
N THR A 71 -12.55 -1.63 13.40
CA THR A 71 -13.53 -2.06 14.42
C THR A 71 -14.05 -0.90 15.27
N GLU A 72 -13.23 0.12 15.56
CA GLU A 72 -13.67 1.31 16.29
C GLU A 72 -14.74 2.09 15.51
N LYS A 73 -14.62 2.16 14.17
CA LYS A 73 -15.62 2.78 13.30
C LYS A 73 -17.01 2.14 13.40
N TYR A 74 -17.07 0.84 13.72
CA TYR A 74 -18.31 0.06 13.84
C TYR A 74 -18.56 -0.41 15.28
N PHE A 75 -18.03 0.32 16.27
CA PHE A 75 -18.07 -0.05 17.67
C PHE A 75 -19.48 -0.42 18.15
N ASP A 76 -20.48 0.43 17.89
CA ASP A 76 -21.85 0.24 18.38
C ASP A 76 -22.54 -0.99 17.77
N ASP A 77 -22.23 -1.33 16.52
CA ASP A 77 -22.79 -2.52 15.86
C ASP A 77 -22.11 -3.80 16.36
N LEU A 78 -20.78 -3.77 16.59
CA LEU A 78 -20.03 -4.91 17.13
C LEU A 78 -20.38 -5.19 18.59
N ALA A 79 -20.56 -4.16 19.43
CA ALA A 79 -20.90 -4.32 20.85
C ALA A 79 -22.25 -5.02 21.07
N LYS A 80 -23.17 -4.95 20.10
CA LYS A 80 -24.45 -5.67 20.14
C LYS A 80 -24.30 -7.18 19.96
N ASN A 81 -23.21 -7.64 19.32
CA ASN A 81 -22.91 -9.07 19.19
C ASN A 81 -22.54 -9.71 20.53
N ASP A 82 -21.98 -8.93 21.46
CA ASP A 82 -21.55 -9.43 22.77
C ASP A 82 -22.74 -9.69 23.70
N THR A 83 -23.88 -9.04 23.45
CA THR A 83 -25.07 -9.08 24.32
C THR A 83 -26.20 -9.96 23.77
N SER A 84 -26.21 -10.21 22.47
CA SER A 84 -27.14 -11.09 21.78
C SER A 84 -26.45 -11.62 20.52
N PRO A 85 -26.83 -12.79 19.97
CA PRO A 85 -26.34 -13.22 18.66
C PRO A 85 -26.87 -12.26 17.58
N SER A 86 -26.23 -11.10 17.48
CA SER A 86 -26.38 -10.17 16.38
C SER A 86 -25.54 -10.69 15.22
N SER A 87 -26.08 -10.51 14.03
CA SER A 87 -25.55 -10.99 12.75
C SER A 87 -24.58 -9.99 12.11
N PHE A 88 -24.17 -8.95 12.85
CA PHE A 88 -23.22 -7.96 12.34
C PHE A 88 -21.82 -8.57 12.24
N SER A 89 -21.21 -8.45 11.08
CA SER A 89 -19.80 -8.80 10.88
C SER A 89 -19.16 -7.96 9.80
N ILE A 90 -17.85 -7.77 9.94
CA ILE A 90 -17.02 -7.12 8.92
C ILE A 90 -16.27 -8.24 8.19
N VAL A 91 -16.50 -8.35 6.89
CA VAL A 91 -15.84 -9.32 6.02
C VAL A 91 -14.70 -8.62 5.30
N LEU A 92 -13.47 -8.88 5.72
CA LEU A 92 -12.24 -8.36 5.12
C LEU A 92 -11.90 -9.15 3.86
N HIS A 93 -11.49 -8.44 2.80
CA HIS A 93 -11.15 -9.05 1.52
C HIS A 93 -9.68 -8.87 1.16
N SER A 94 -9.16 -7.65 1.26
CA SER A 94 -7.75 -7.39 0.98
C SER A 94 -7.21 -6.23 1.79
N LYS A 95 -5.89 -6.25 2.01
CA LYS A 95 -5.14 -5.15 2.61
C LYS A 95 -4.00 -4.71 1.69
N LEU A 96 -3.80 -3.40 1.62
CA LEU A 96 -2.64 -2.79 1.00
C LEU A 96 -1.97 -1.84 1.99
N THR A 97 -0.68 -2.02 2.27
CA THR A 97 0.14 -1.06 3.00
C THR A 97 1.21 -0.48 2.07
N ILE A 98 1.33 0.85 2.06
CA ILE A 98 2.19 1.60 1.16
C ILE A 98 2.67 2.88 1.82
N ASP A 99 3.92 3.27 1.57
CA ASP A 99 4.48 4.52 2.07
C ASP A 99 4.38 5.60 0.98
N ILE A 100 3.69 6.71 1.28
CA ILE A 100 3.49 7.85 0.39
C ILE A 100 4.01 9.09 1.10
N ASN A 101 5.00 9.76 0.52
CA ASN A 101 5.65 10.94 1.13
C ASN A 101 6.09 10.69 2.58
N LEU A 102 6.68 9.53 2.86
CA LEU A 102 7.11 9.07 4.20
C LEU A 102 5.98 8.84 5.22
N ILE A 103 4.71 8.95 4.81
CA ILE A 103 3.56 8.58 5.62
C ILE A 103 3.13 7.17 5.21
N ARG A 104 2.94 6.30 6.20
CA ARG A 104 2.47 4.95 5.94
C ARG A 104 0.95 4.92 5.87
N HIS A 105 0.44 4.58 4.69
CA HIS A 105 -0.98 4.37 4.42
C HIS A 105 -1.32 2.89 4.48
N CYS A 106 -2.54 2.58 4.93
CA CYS A 106 -3.13 1.26 4.87
C CYS A 106 -4.54 1.36 4.30
N PHE A 107 -4.78 0.64 3.22
CA PHE A 107 -6.08 0.50 2.59
C PHE A 107 -6.65 -0.88 2.93
N ILE A 108 -7.86 -0.91 3.48
CA ILE A 108 -8.57 -2.15 3.79
C ILE A 108 -9.84 -2.20 2.95
N LYS A 109 -9.96 -3.24 2.12
CA LYS A 109 -11.18 -3.53 1.35
C LYS A 109 -12.01 -4.52 2.13
N TYR A 110 -13.27 -4.19 2.37
CA TYR A 110 -14.17 -4.99 3.19
C TYR A 110 -15.63 -4.85 2.76
N LYS A 111 -16.47 -5.73 3.28
CA LYS A 111 -17.94 -5.65 3.23
C LYS A 111 -18.48 -5.72 4.65
N LEU A 112 -19.69 -5.20 4.83
CA LEU A 112 -20.46 -5.39 6.04
C LEU A 112 -21.50 -6.47 5.78
N ASN A 113 -21.71 -7.35 6.74
CA ASN A 113 -22.89 -8.21 6.78
C ASN A 113 -23.68 -7.81 8.01
N LYS A 114 -24.95 -7.45 7.83
CA LYS A 114 -25.87 -7.11 8.92
C LYS A 114 -27.20 -7.77 8.62
N ASN A 115 -27.66 -8.64 9.49
CA ASN A 115 -28.92 -9.38 9.34
C ASN A 115 -29.01 -10.18 8.04
N ASN A 116 -27.89 -10.80 7.64
CA ASN A 116 -27.70 -11.52 6.37
C ASN A 116 -27.76 -10.64 5.11
N GLU A 117 -27.83 -9.32 5.25
CA GLU A 117 -27.68 -8.38 4.16
C GLU A 117 -26.20 -7.99 4.03
N VAL A 118 -25.62 -8.31 2.87
CA VAL A 118 -24.22 -8.02 2.56
C VAL A 118 -24.13 -6.72 1.78
N SER A 119 -23.34 -5.77 2.28
CA SER A 119 -23.10 -4.50 1.61
C SER A 119 -22.21 -4.62 0.39
N ASP A 120 -22.21 -3.57 -0.43
CA ASP A 120 -21.16 -3.35 -1.42
C ASP A 120 -19.77 -3.24 -0.78
N PHE A 121 -18.74 -3.39 -1.61
CA PHE A 121 -17.36 -3.20 -1.20
C PHE A 121 -17.11 -1.77 -0.74
N LYS A 122 -16.39 -1.65 0.37
CA LYS A 122 -15.90 -0.39 0.93
C LYS A 122 -14.39 -0.46 1.03
N VAL A 123 -13.73 0.68 0.88
CA VAL A 123 -12.29 0.83 1.13
C VAL A 123 -12.10 1.88 2.22
N LEU A 124 -11.52 1.45 3.34
CA LEU A 124 -11.05 2.34 4.39
C LEU A 124 -9.60 2.71 4.11
N GLU A 125 -9.29 4.00 4.21
CA GLU A 125 -7.91 4.51 4.22
C GLU A 125 -7.52 4.86 5.65
N LEU A 126 -6.39 4.34 6.11
CA LEU A 126 -5.80 4.58 7.41
C LEU A 126 -4.39 5.13 7.24
N ILE A 127 -3.99 6.02 8.14
CA ILE A 127 -2.61 6.51 8.26
C ILE A 127 -2.02 6.07 9.61
N LEU A 128 -0.72 5.79 9.62
CA LEU A 128 0.03 5.52 10.84
C LEU A 128 0.56 6.85 11.43
N ASP A 129 0.01 7.26 12.56
CA ASP A 129 0.44 8.44 13.31
C ASP A 129 0.80 8.04 14.75
N LYS A 130 2.02 8.35 15.20
CA LYS A 130 2.51 8.03 16.56
C LYS A 130 2.22 6.59 17.01
N ASN A 131 2.50 5.62 16.13
CA ASN A 131 2.24 4.18 16.34
C ASN A 131 0.76 3.79 16.50
N GLN A 132 -0.17 4.64 16.06
CA GLN A 132 -1.60 4.33 16.04
C GLN A 132 -2.15 4.50 14.62
N TRP A 133 -3.02 3.58 14.24
CA TRP A 133 -3.75 3.68 12.97
C TRP A 133 -4.99 4.54 13.16
N LYS A 134 -5.17 5.51 12.28
CA LYS A 134 -6.33 6.42 12.29
C LYS A 134 -6.89 6.55 10.89
N GLU A 135 -8.20 6.73 10.77
CA GLU A 135 -8.83 7.04 9.49
C GLU A 135 -8.25 8.33 8.91
N ALA A 136 -7.87 8.30 7.64
CA ALA A 136 -7.37 9.47 6.95
C ALA A 136 -8.51 10.50 6.83
N THR A 137 -8.31 11.69 7.39
CA THR A 137 -9.27 12.80 7.30
C THR A 137 -9.10 13.60 6.01
N GLU A 138 -7.91 13.55 5.43
CA GLU A 138 -7.55 14.25 4.20
C GLU A 138 -7.06 13.22 3.17
N THR A 139 -7.54 13.34 1.94
CA THR A 139 -7.13 12.48 0.83
C THR A 139 -6.38 13.30 -0.21
N THR A 140 -5.35 12.71 -0.80
CA THR A 140 -4.63 13.30 -1.93
C THR A 140 -5.12 12.68 -3.24
N LYS A 141 -4.81 13.32 -4.38
CA LYS A 141 -5.09 12.72 -5.71
C LYS A 141 -4.47 11.33 -5.86
N GLU A 142 -3.32 11.13 -5.23
CA GLU A 142 -2.54 9.89 -5.25
C GLU A 142 -3.20 8.79 -4.44
N THR A 143 -3.59 9.08 -3.18
CA THR A 143 -4.29 8.12 -2.33
C THR A 143 -5.67 7.79 -2.88
N ASN A 144 -6.36 8.76 -3.49
CA ASN A 144 -7.62 8.51 -4.21
C ASN A 144 -7.43 7.58 -5.41
N THR A 145 -6.38 7.78 -6.22
CA THR A 145 -6.08 6.88 -7.35
C THR A 145 -5.85 5.44 -6.85
N ILE A 146 -5.08 5.27 -5.78
CA ILE A 146 -4.82 3.96 -5.18
C ILE A 146 -6.12 3.34 -4.63
N LYS A 147 -6.95 4.15 -3.95
CA LYS A 147 -8.23 3.72 -3.41
C LYS A 147 -9.19 3.26 -4.50
N ASP A 148 -9.22 3.95 -5.64
CA ASP A 148 -10.03 3.57 -6.80
C ASP A 148 -9.55 2.24 -7.38
N ILE A 149 -8.24 2.11 -7.64
CA ILE A 149 -7.63 0.85 -8.12
C ILE A 149 -7.99 -0.30 -7.16
N PHE A 150 -7.83 -0.08 -5.86
CA PHE A 150 -8.11 -1.11 -4.85
C PHE A 150 -9.60 -1.46 -4.75
N SER A 151 -10.49 -0.50 -5.05
CA SER A 151 -11.94 -0.73 -5.10
C SER A 151 -12.32 -1.62 -6.29
N TYR A 152 -11.66 -1.45 -7.44
CA TYR A 152 -11.99 -2.14 -8.69
C TYR A 152 -11.09 -3.32 -9.03
N CYS A 153 -10.08 -3.64 -8.23
CA CYS A 153 -9.22 -4.80 -8.46
C CYS A 153 -9.22 -5.79 -7.30
N SER A 154 -8.95 -7.06 -7.62
CA SER A 154 -8.45 -8.03 -6.65
C SER A 154 -6.93 -7.90 -6.54
N VAL A 155 -6.36 -8.44 -5.45
CA VAL A 155 -4.91 -8.49 -5.25
C VAL A 155 -4.23 -9.26 -6.39
N ASN A 156 -4.81 -10.39 -6.79
CA ASN A 156 -4.28 -11.22 -7.87
C ASN A 156 -4.28 -10.46 -9.21
N MET A 157 -5.35 -9.73 -9.51
CA MET A 157 -5.41 -8.90 -10.71
C MET A 157 -4.27 -7.86 -10.75
N LEU A 158 -3.99 -7.19 -9.62
CA LEU A 158 -2.89 -6.21 -9.54
C LEU A 158 -1.52 -6.86 -9.77
N PHE A 159 -1.28 -8.02 -9.15
CA PHE A 159 -0.05 -8.77 -9.38
C PHE A 159 0.11 -9.17 -10.85
N GLU A 160 -0.97 -9.57 -11.51
CA GLU A 160 -0.90 -9.94 -12.92
C GLU A 160 -0.58 -8.76 -13.84
N PHE A 161 -1.11 -7.55 -13.57
CA PHE A 161 -0.71 -6.35 -14.30
C PHE A 161 0.77 -5.96 -14.06
N TYR A 162 1.27 -6.20 -12.86
CA TYR A 162 2.67 -5.96 -12.52
C TYR A 162 3.61 -6.95 -13.22
N ASN A 163 3.25 -8.23 -13.25
CA ASN A 163 4.05 -9.30 -13.83
C ASN A 163 4.31 -9.09 -15.32
N GLN A 164 5.56 -9.33 -15.75
CA GLN A 164 5.94 -9.26 -17.15
C GLN A 164 5.46 -10.48 -17.94
N SER A 165 5.52 -11.67 -17.34
CA SER A 165 5.12 -12.91 -18.00
C SER A 165 3.61 -13.07 -18.04
N ASP A 166 3.11 -13.63 -19.12
CA ASP A 166 1.69 -13.95 -19.26
C ASP A 166 1.27 -15.10 -18.35
N ASN A 167 0.06 -15.01 -17.81
CA ASN A 167 -0.57 -16.06 -17.04
C ASN A 167 -1.79 -16.59 -17.82
N PRO A 168 -1.82 -17.87 -18.24
CA PRO A 168 -2.96 -18.44 -18.97
C PRO A 168 -4.30 -18.34 -18.23
N LYS A 169 -4.30 -18.17 -16.90
CA LYS A 169 -5.52 -17.95 -16.10
C LYS A 169 -6.10 -16.54 -16.25
N PHE A 170 -5.32 -15.60 -16.77
CA PHE A 170 -5.69 -14.18 -16.91
C PHE A 170 -5.47 -13.66 -18.35
N PRO A 171 -6.05 -14.29 -19.38
CA PRO A 171 -5.78 -13.95 -20.78
C PRO A 171 -6.10 -12.49 -21.12
N VAL A 172 -7.22 -11.98 -20.61
CA VAL A 172 -7.62 -10.57 -20.80
C VAL A 172 -6.61 -9.61 -20.15
N ILE A 173 -6.03 -9.97 -18.99
CA ILE A 173 -5.01 -9.12 -18.37
C ILE A 173 -3.74 -9.13 -19.22
N ASN A 174 -3.31 -10.29 -19.72
CA ASN A 174 -2.14 -10.41 -20.59
C ASN A 174 -2.22 -9.45 -21.79
N GLU A 175 -3.38 -9.37 -22.44
CA GLU A 175 -3.63 -8.43 -23.54
C GLU A 175 -3.54 -6.96 -23.13
N LEU A 176 -3.89 -6.64 -21.88
CA LEU A 176 -3.93 -5.27 -21.34
C LEU A 176 -2.64 -4.84 -20.62
N LYS A 177 -1.69 -5.75 -20.37
CA LYS A 177 -0.47 -5.47 -19.58
C LYS A 177 0.35 -4.31 -20.15
N THR A 178 0.53 -4.29 -21.46
CA THR A 178 1.32 -3.23 -22.14
C THR A 178 0.61 -1.89 -22.06
N SER A 179 -0.72 -1.88 -22.21
CA SER A 179 -1.56 -0.69 -22.11
C SER A 179 -1.55 -0.05 -20.72
N ALA A 180 -1.25 -0.80 -19.66
CA ALA A 180 -1.15 -0.29 -18.29
C ALA A 180 0.26 0.22 -17.92
N LYS A 181 1.24 0.16 -18.84
CA LYS A 181 2.63 0.52 -18.60
C LYS A 181 3.00 1.82 -19.31
N ASN A 182 3.92 2.57 -18.72
CA ASN A 182 4.50 3.75 -19.36
C ASN A 182 5.50 3.37 -20.47
N THR A 183 6.09 4.38 -21.12
CA THR A 183 7.07 4.20 -22.21
C THR A 183 8.31 3.40 -21.82
N ASN A 184 8.60 3.28 -20.52
CA ASN A 184 9.73 2.52 -19.99
C ASN A 184 9.33 1.08 -19.60
N GLY A 185 8.08 0.67 -19.86
CA GLY A 185 7.57 -0.65 -19.48
C GLY A 185 7.25 -0.80 -17.99
N ILE A 186 7.21 0.30 -17.23
CA ILE A 186 6.90 0.31 -15.80
C ILE A 186 5.39 0.51 -15.63
N LEU A 187 4.78 -0.24 -14.71
CA LEU A 187 3.35 -0.11 -14.39
C LEU A 187 3.06 1.32 -13.89
N ASP A 188 2.17 2.03 -14.58
CA ASP A 188 1.74 3.37 -14.19
C ASP A 188 0.34 3.30 -13.58
N LEU A 189 0.20 3.69 -12.31
CA LEU A 189 -1.07 3.58 -11.60
C LEU A 189 -2.19 4.43 -12.22
N ARG A 190 -1.87 5.57 -12.83
CA ARG A 190 -2.87 6.44 -13.49
C ARG A 190 -3.36 5.83 -14.79
N ILE A 191 -2.46 5.19 -15.54
CA ILE A 191 -2.85 4.48 -16.76
C ILE A 191 -3.60 3.19 -16.39
N LEU A 192 -3.13 2.47 -15.37
CA LEU A 192 -3.78 1.27 -14.87
C LEU A 192 -5.24 1.51 -14.48
N ILE A 193 -5.54 2.59 -13.73
CA ILE A 193 -6.93 2.88 -13.36
C ILE A 193 -7.82 3.15 -14.58
N GLN A 194 -7.29 3.83 -15.60
CA GLN A 194 -8.01 4.04 -16.86
C GLN A 194 -8.28 2.71 -17.57
N VAL A 195 -7.26 1.86 -17.72
CA VAL A 195 -7.39 0.52 -18.31
C VAL A 195 -8.44 -0.31 -17.57
N ILE A 196 -8.44 -0.28 -16.24
CA ILE A 196 -9.43 -1.01 -15.41
C ILE A 196 -10.83 -0.48 -15.68
N PHE A 197 -11.04 0.84 -15.69
CA PHE A 197 -12.37 1.42 -15.89
C PHE A 197 -12.92 1.13 -17.29
N GLU A 198 -12.10 1.30 -18.33
CA GLU A 198 -12.49 1.06 -19.72
C GLU A 198 -12.80 -0.42 -20.00
N ASN A 199 -12.15 -1.33 -19.27
CA ASN A 199 -12.29 -2.78 -19.46
C ASN A 199 -13.03 -3.48 -18.32
N LYS A 200 -13.76 -2.73 -17.48
CA LYS A 200 -14.37 -3.24 -16.24
C LYS A 200 -15.17 -4.52 -16.45
N ALA A 201 -16.08 -4.54 -17.42
CA ALA A 201 -16.92 -5.69 -17.70
C ALA A 201 -16.13 -6.96 -18.06
N ALA A 202 -15.00 -6.81 -18.76
CA ALA A 202 -14.12 -7.93 -19.12
C ALA A 202 -13.26 -8.41 -17.94
N LEU A 203 -12.96 -7.52 -16.99
CA LEU A 203 -12.14 -7.76 -15.81
C LEU A 203 -12.94 -8.27 -14.60
N ASP A 204 -14.26 -8.05 -14.55
CA ASP A 204 -15.14 -8.40 -13.42
C ASP A 204 -15.00 -9.87 -12.98
N LYS A 205 -14.75 -10.79 -13.92
CA LYS A 205 -14.55 -12.23 -13.65
C LYS A 205 -13.34 -12.54 -12.75
N TYR A 206 -12.39 -11.62 -12.60
CA TYR A 206 -11.19 -11.82 -11.79
C TYR A 206 -11.28 -11.14 -10.41
N LEU A 207 -12.37 -10.42 -10.11
CA LEU A 207 -12.55 -9.72 -8.83
C LEU A 207 -12.65 -10.65 -7.62
N PHE A 208 -13.03 -11.91 -7.85
CA PHE A 208 -13.27 -12.92 -6.82
C PHE A 208 -12.27 -14.08 -6.85
N LEU A 209 -11.25 -13.99 -7.71
CA LEU A 209 -10.14 -14.95 -7.77
C LEU A 209 -9.00 -14.51 -6.87
#